data_AF-M5G5R6-F1
#
_entry.id   AF-M5G5R6-F1
#
_cell.length_a   1.000
_cell.length_b   1.000
_cell.length_c   1.000
_cell.angle_alpha   90.00
_cell.angle_beta   90.00
_cell.angle_gamma   90.00
#
_symmetry.space_group_name_H-M   'P 1'
#
loop_
_entity.id
_entity.type
_entity.pdbx_description
1 polymer ?
#
loop_
_entity_poly.entity_id
_entity_poly.type
_entity_poly.pdbx_seq_one_letter_code
_entity_poly.pdbx_strand_id
1 'polypeptide(L)' 'RLSITDGRVFIGTFACIDKEKNLVLINADEYRFEEGRWMDRYVAMIMVPWDLVKTVECK' A
#
# COMPACT_ATOMS: atom_id res chain seq x y z
N ARG A 1 -6.23 -1.85 3.81
CA ARG A 1 -5.10 -1.05 4.35
C ARG A 1 -3.84 -1.89 4.31
N LEU A 2 -2.85 -1.45 3.56
CA LEU A 2 -1.55 -2.10 3.38
C LEU A 2 -0.48 -1.22 4.03
N SER A 3 0.24 -1.72 5.02
CA SER A 3 1.41 -1.02 5.58
C SER A 3 2.67 -1.67 5.04
N ILE A 4 3.66 -0.88 4.63
CA ILE A 4 4.95 -1.38 4.14
C ILE A 4 6.11 -1.05 5.07
N THR A 5 7.27 -1.68 4.83
CA THR A 5 8.45 -1.64 5.70
C THR A 5 9.06 -0.24 5.88
N ASP A 6 8.93 0.66 4.90
CA ASP A 6 9.46 2.03 4.96
C ASP A 6 8.53 3.04 5.67
N GLY A 7 7.41 2.57 6.23
CA GLY A 7 6.46 3.40 6.98
C GLY A 7 5.31 3.98 6.16
N ARG A 8 5.26 3.76 4.85
CA ARG A 8 4.10 4.14 4.04
C ARG A 8 2.91 3.22 4.27
N VAL A 9 1.73 3.79 4.06
CA VAL A 9 0.44 3.08 4.11
C VAL A 9 -0.28 3.31 2.79
N PHE A 10 -0.74 2.23 2.16
CA PHE A 10 -1.59 2.28 0.98
C PHE A 10 -3.02 1.87 1.34
N ILE A 11 -3.99 2.66 0.88
CA ILE A 11 -5.41 2.33 0.97
C ILE A 11 -5.94 2.30 -0.46
N GLY A 12 -6.52 1.17 -0.86
CA GLY A 12 -7.09 0.98 -2.18
C GLY A 12 -7.90 -0.30 -2.22
N THR A 13 -8.44 -0.62 -3.39
CA THR A 13 -9.18 -1.86 -3.63
C THR A 13 -8.20 -2.98 -3.98
N PHE A 14 -8.29 -4.09 -3.27
CA PHE A 14 -7.54 -5.30 -3.60
C PHE A 14 -8.00 -5.84 -4.96
N ALA A 15 -7.08 -5.96 -5.92
CA ALA A 15 -7.36 -6.53 -7.22
C ALA A 15 -6.97 -8.00 -7.30
N CYS A 16 -5.70 -8.33 -6.98
CA CYS A 16 -5.20 -9.70 -7.00
C CYS A 16 -3.85 -9.84 -6.26
N ILE A 17 -3.43 -11.10 -6.12
CA ILE A 17 -2.06 -11.50 -5.77
C ILE A 17 -1.50 -12.47 -6.80
N ASP A 18 -0.18 -12.57 -6.89
CA ASP A 18 0.50 -13.63 -7.65
C ASP A 18 1.02 -14.78 -6.75
N LYS A 19 1.75 -15.72 -7.34
CA LYS A 19 2.34 -16.89 -6.64
C LYS A 19 3.38 -16.50 -5.59
N GLU A 20 4.08 -15.38 -5.80
CA GLU A 20 5.08 -14.83 -4.88
C GLU A 20 4.44 -13.92 -3.83
N LYS A 21 3.12 -13.75 -3.89
CA LYS A 21 2.28 -12.91 -3.01
C LYS A 21 2.48 -11.41 -3.24
N ASN A 22 2.97 -10.99 -4.41
CA ASN A 22 2.99 -9.58 -4.76
C ASN A 22 1.54 -9.08 -4.85
N LEU A 23 1.23 -7.97 -4.20
CA LEU A 23 -0.13 -7.43 -4.12
C LEU A 23 -0.36 -6.39 -5.19
N VAL A 24 -1.51 -6.46 -5.85
CA VAL A 24 -2.00 -5.38 -6.72
C VAL A 24 -3.17 -4.66 -6.05
N LEU A 25 -3.05 -3.34 -5.92
CA LEU A 25 -4.12 -2.45 -5.50
C LEU A 25 -4.52 -1.53 -6.66
N ILE A 26 -5.81 -1.29 -6.81
CA ILE A 26 -6.37 -0.28 -7.73
C ILE A 26 -7.07 0.81 -6.93
N ASN A 27 -7.23 2.00 -7.53
CA ASN A 27 -7.79 3.18 -6.88
C ASN A 27 -7.09 3.46 -5.54
N ALA A 28 -5.77 3.40 -5.52
CA ALA A 28 -4.98 3.47 -4.31
C ALA A 28 -4.46 4.88 -4.01
N ASP A 29 -4.49 5.24 -2.73
CA ASP A 29 -3.85 6.40 -2.14
C ASP A 29 -2.67 5.96 -1.26
N GLU A 30 -1.53 6.63 -1.39
CA GLU A 30 -0.36 6.53 -0.53
C GLU A 30 -0.48 7.55 0.61
N TYR A 31 -0.19 7.13 1.84
CA TYR A 31 -0.09 7.97 3.02
C TYR A 31 1.28 7.79 3.67
N ARG A 32 1.92 8.91 4.02
CA ARG A 32 3.20 8.93 4.75
C ARG A 32 3.26 10.09 5.74
N PHE A 33 3.99 9.90 6.84
CA PHE A 33 4.25 10.97 7.80
C PHE A 33 5.65 11.50 7.59
N GLU A 34 5.77 12.76 7.15
CA GLU A 34 7.03 13.42 6.89
C GLU A 34 6.99 14.84 7.46
N GLU A 35 8.09 15.29 8.05
CA GLU A 35 8.25 16.66 8.56
C GLU A 35 7.13 17.11 9.53
N GLY A 36 6.59 16.18 10.34
CA GLY A 36 5.54 16.49 11.31
C GLY A 36 4.13 16.60 10.73
N ARG A 37 3.93 16.26 9.45
CA ARG A 37 2.61 16.27 8.79
C ARG A 37 2.33 14.99 8.01
N TRP A 38 1.05 14.68 7.85
CA TRP A 38 0.60 13.65 6.93
C TRP A 38 0.63 14.18 5.49
N MET A 39 1.20 13.40 4.59
CA MET A 39 1.14 13.63 3.15
C MET A 39 0.41 12.48 2.50
N ASP A 40 -0.46 12.81 1.55
CA ASP A 40 -1.22 11.87 0.76
C ASP A 40 -0.97 12.08 -0.75
N ARG A 41 -1.05 10.99 -1.51
CA ARG A 41 -0.94 11.01 -2.97
C ARG A 41 -1.76 9.89 -3.58
N TYR A 42 -2.62 10.24 -4.53
CA TYR A 42 -3.27 9.26 -5.40
C TYR A 42 -2.23 8.59 -6.32
N VAL A 43 -2.15 7.26 -6.27
CA VAL A 43 -1.19 6.44 -7.03
C VAL A 43 -1.88 5.48 -8.02
N ALA A 44 -3.20 5.59 -8.16
CA ALA A 44 -4.00 4.79 -9.09
C ALA A 44 -3.84 3.28 -8.91
N MET A 45 -3.01 2.63 -9.74
CA MET A 45 -2.74 1.19 -9.66
C MET A 45 -1.28 0.96 -9.28
N ILE A 46 -1.06 0.16 -8.25
CA ILE A 46 0.27 -0.19 -7.76
C ILE A 46 0.42 -1.70 -7.60
N MET A 47 1.64 -2.18 -7.83
CA MET A 47 2.09 -3.51 -7.41
C MET A 47 3.07 -3.32 -6.25
N VAL A 48 2.86 -4.04 -5.16
CA VAL A 48 3.73 -4.04 -3.98
C VAL A 48 4.36 -5.42 -3.81
N PRO A 49 5.70 -5.53 -3.88
CA PRO A 49 6.41 -6.76 -3.61
C PRO A 49 6.13 -7.29 -2.20
N TRP A 50 5.95 -8.61 -2.06
CA TRP A 50 5.62 -9.21 -0.75
C TRP A 50 6.65 -8.91 0.33
N ASP A 51 7.93 -8.84 -0.02
CA ASP A 51 9.02 -8.55 0.92
C ASP A 51 8.94 -7.15 1.57
N LEU A 52 8.17 -6.23 0.97
CA LEU A 52 7.92 -4.91 1.54
C LEU A 52 6.66 -4.87 2.42
N VAL A 53 5.83 -5.90 2.39
CA VAL A 53 4.54 -5.93 3.09
C VAL A 53 4.76 -6.17 4.58
N LYS A 54 4.33 -5.22 5.41
CA LYS A 54 4.37 -5.33 6.87
C LYS A 54 3.04 -5.85 7.44
N THR A 55 1.92 -5.25 7.04
CA THR A 55 0.58 -5.72 7.44
C THR A 55 -0.44 -5.48 6.33
N VAL A 56 -1.44 -6.35 6.25
CA VAL A 56 -2.61 -6.20 5.39
C VAL A 56 -3.87 -6.36 6.24
N GLU A 57 -4.73 -5.35 6.24
CA GLU A 57 -5.99 -5.32 7.00
C GLU A 57 -7.15 -5.01 6.04
N CYS A 58 -8.22 -5.80 6.09
CA CYS A 58 -9.48 -5.52 5.42
C CYS A 58 -10.53 -5.18 6.50
N LYS A 59 -11.24 -4.07 6.31
CA LYS A 59 -12.44 -3.75 7.10
C LYS A 59 -13.67 -4.10 6.30
#